data_AF-A0A2G6B8F4-F1
#
_entry.id   AF-A0A2G6B8F4-F1
#
_cell.length_a   1.000
_cell.length_b   1.000
_cell.length_c   1.000
_cell.angle_alpha   90.00
_cell.angle_beta   90.00
_cell.angle_gamma   90.00
#
_symmetry.space_group_name_H-M   'P 1'
#
loop_
_entity.id
_entity.type
_entity.pdbx_description
1 polymer ?
#
loop_
_entity_poly.entity_id
_entity_poly.type
_entity_poly.pdbx_seq_one_letter_code
_entity_poly.pdbx_strand_id
1 'polypeptide(L)'
;MSLSFFYILVLSIFVSSVGGFIFYKLSYKFLLPKTISSVLGGILTLLLSYLFVMIFIEVNLLYGAIIALAIYIWFLKIPERHLE
;
A
#
# COMPACT_ATOMS: atom_id res chain seq x y z
N MET A 1 -8.37 -3.99 -23.67
CA MET A 1 -7.97 -3.44 -22.35
C MET A 1 -6.73 -2.60 -22.57
N SER A 2 -6.72 -1.32 -22.20
CA SER A 2 -5.59 -0.42 -22.52
C SER A 2 -4.40 -0.68 -21.59
N LEU A 3 -3.18 -0.39 -22.09
CA LEU A 3 -1.92 -0.48 -21.33
C LEU A 3 -1.98 0.29 -20.01
N SER A 4 -2.68 1.43 -20.01
CA SER A 4 -2.89 2.27 -18.82
C SER A 4 -3.68 1.56 -17.73
N PHE A 5 -4.68 0.75 -18.09
CA PHE A 5 -5.45 -0.01 -17.11
C PHE A 5 -4.60 -1.08 -16.43
N PHE A 6 -3.76 -1.78 -17.22
CA PHE A 6 -2.84 -2.79 -16.68
C PHE A 6 -1.81 -2.16 -15.73
N TYR A 7 -1.30 -0.97 -16.08
CA TYR A 7 -0.39 -0.20 -15.23
C TYR A 7 -1.03 0.19 -13.90
N ILE A 8 -2.26 0.73 -13.91
CA ILE A 8 -3.00 1.09 -12.69
C ILE A 8 -3.21 -0.14 -11.80
N LEU A 9 -3.55 -1.28 -12.39
CA LEU A 9 -3.78 -2.53 -11.66
C LEU A 9 -2.50 -3.01 -10.95
N VAL A 10 -1.37 -3.03 -11.66
CA VAL A 10 -0.08 -3.42 -11.08
C VAL A 10 0.36 -2.44 -9.98
N LEU A 11 0.24 -1.15 -10.23
CA LEU A 11 0.61 -0.12 -9.25
C LEU A 11 -0.27 -0.20 -7.99
N SER A 12 -1.58 -0.41 -8.15
CA SER A 12 -2.51 -0.58 -7.04
C SER A 12 -2.17 -1.79 -6.19
N ILE A 13 -1.94 -2.95 -6.82
CA ILE A 13 -1.53 -4.18 -6.10
C ILE A 13 -0.22 -3.93 -5.34
N PHE A 14 0.75 -3.28 -5.98
CA PHE A 14 2.05 -3.01 -5.37
C PHE A 14 1.92 -2.10 -4.14
N VAL A 15 1.37 -0.89 -4.30
CA VAL A 15 1.27 0.10 -3.20
C VAL A 15 0.46 -0.46 -2.04
N SER A 16 -0.62 -1.18 -2.34
CA SER A 16 -1.51 -1.73 -1.33
C SER A 16 -0.87 -2.88 -0.56
N SER A 17 -0.16 -3.78 -1.24
CA SER A 17 0.57 -4.87 -0.59
C SER A 17 1.68 -4.34 0.31
N VAL A 18 2.39 -3.31 -0.17
CA VAL A 18 3.43 -2.60 0.55
C VAL A 18 2.86 -1.91 1.80
N GLY A 19 1.74 -1.20 1.67
CA GLY A 19 1.06 -0.53 2.79
C GLY A 19 0.51 -1.51 3.83
N GLY A 20 -0.13 -2.60 3.40
CA GLY A 20 -0.62 -3.64 4.31
C GLY A 20 0.50 -4.38 5.02
N PHE A 21 1.64 -4.60 4.37
CA PHE A 21 2.83 -5.18 5.00
C PHE A 21 3.43 -4.28 6.07
N ILE A 22 3.54 -2.96 5.83
CA ILE A 22 3.96 -2.00 6.87
C ILE A 22 3.02 -2.08 8.06
N PHE A 23 1.71 -2.04 7.80
CA PHE A 23 0.73 -2.07 8.87
C PHE A 23 0.83 -3.36 9.68
N TYR A 24 0.96 -4.51 9.03
CA TYR A 24 1.24 -5.78 9.71
C TYR A 24 2.46 -5.65 10.62
N LYS A 25 3.57 -5.15 10.09
CA LYS A 25 4.84 -5.07 10.81
C LYS A 25 4.78 -4.11 12.00
N LEU A 26 4.21 -2.92 11.80
CA LEU A 26 4.04 -1.93 12.87
C LEU A 26 3.03 -2.40 13.92
N SER A 27 1.87 -2.90 13.50
CA SER A 27 0.85 -3.38 14.44
C SER A 27 1.37 -4.55 15.27
N TYR A 28 2.13 -5.48 14.67
CA TYR A 28 2.71 -6.61 15.41
C TYR A 28 3.79 -6.13 16.40
N LYS A 29 4.60 -5.15 16.00
CA LYS A 29 5.70 -4.63 16.83
C LYS A 29 5.20 -3.83 18.04
N PHE A 30 4.05 -3.17 17.94
CA PHE A 30 3.65 -2.17 18.94
C PHE A 30 2.30 -2.43 19.64
N LEU A 31 1.36 -3.17 19.03
CA LEU A 31 -0.05 -3.11 19.43
C LEU A 31 -0.76 -4.47 19.53
N LEU A 32 -0.51 -5.40 18.61
CA LEU A 32 -1.40 -6.55 18.38
C LEU A 32 -0.65 -7.89 18.27
N PRO A 33 -1.31 -9.00 18.68
CA PRO A 33 -0.79 -10.35 18.45
C PRO A 33 -0.58 -10.64 16.96
N LYS A 34 0.44 -11.45 16.65
CA LYS A 34 0.86 -11.79 15.27
C LYS A 34 -0.29 -12.18 14.34
N THR A 35 -1.19 -13.04 14.81
CA THR A 35 -2.35 -13.52 14.04
C THR A 35 -3.29 -12.38 13.66
N ILE A 36 -3.59 -11.50 14.62
CA ILE A 36 -4.52 -10.37 14.41
C ILE A 36 -3.87 -9.32 13.51
N SER A 37 -2.60 -9.00 13.72
CA SER A 37 -1.84 -8.11 12.84
C SER A 37 -1.79 -8.61 11.40
N SER A 38 -1.59 -9.91 11.19
CA SER A 38 -1.53 -10.50 9.85
C SER A 38 -2.86 -10.38 9.14
N VAL A 39 -3.96 -10.67 9.83
CA VAL A 39 -5.32 -10.55 9.29
C VAL A 39 -5.63 -9.09 8.95
N LEU A 40 -5.32 -8.16 9.85
CA LEU A 40 -5.58 -6.73 9.62
C LEU A 40 -4.69 -6.15 8.52
N GLY A 41 -3.43 -6.59 8.39
CA GLY A 41 -2.56 -6.19 7.28
C GLY A 41 -3.12 -6.65 5.92
N GLY A 42 -3.67 -7.87 5.87
CA GLY A 42 -4.37 -8.38 4.68
C GLY A 42 -5.64 -7.59 4.36
N ILE A 43 -6.48 -7.32 5.37
CA ILE A 43 -7.70 -6.50 5.21
C ILE A 43 -7.34 -5.09 4.73
N LEU A 44 -6.30 -4.49 5.29
CA LEU A 44 -5.84 -3.16 4.88
C LEU A 44 -5.30 -3.16 3.45
N THR A 45 -4.61 -4.23 3.03
CA THR A 45 -4.15 -4.39 1.64
C THR A 45 -5.33 -4.37 0.66
N LEU A 46 -6.42 -5.06 0.99
CA LEU A 46 -7.62 -5.09 0.16
C LEU A 46 -8.31 -3.73 0.11
N LEU A 47 -8.44 -3.06 1.26
CA LEU A 47 -9.00 -1.71 1.36
C LEU A 47 -8.18 -0.67 0.58
N LEU A 48 -6.86 -0.69 0.71
CA LEU A 48 -5.95 0.18 -0.03
C LEU A 48 -6.06 -0.05 -1.54
N SER A 49 -6.19 -1.32 -1.97
CA SER A 49 -6.31 -1.66 -3.38
C SER A 49 -7.58 -1.08 -3.98
N TYR A 50 -8.69 -1.19 -3.25
CA TYR A 50 -9.96 -0.61 -3.64
C TYR A 50 -9.89 0.92 -3.70
N LEU A 51 -9.33 1.55 -2.66
CA LEU A 51 -9.18 3.00 -2.58
C LEU A 51 -8.32 3.54 -3.73
N PHE A 52 -7.21 2.86 -4.05
CA PHE A 52 -6.33 3.24 -5.15
C PHE A 52 -7.03 3.15 -6.50
N VAL A 53 -7.77 2.07 -6.75
CA VAL A 53 -8.53 1.94 -8.00
C VAL A 53 -9.57 3.05 -8.13
N MET A 54 -10.29 3.37 -7.05
CA MET A 54 -11.27 4.47 -7.04
C MET A 54 -10.61 5.83 -7.29
N ILE A 55 -9.49 6.13 -6.61
CA ILE A 55 -8.75 7.38 -6.81
C ILE A 55 -8.24 7.49 -8.25
N PHE A 56 -7.77 6.43 -8.88
CA PHE A 56 -7.29 6.50 -10.26
C PHE A 56 -8.42 6.57 -11.30
N ILE A 57 -9.63 6.11 -10.95
CA ILE A 57 -10.82 6.24 -11.79
C ILE A 57 -11.40 7.67 -11.68
N GLU A 58 -11.45 8.25 -10.48
CA GLU A 58 -12.03 9.58 -10.26
C GLU A 58 -11.01 10.73 -10.40
N VAL A 59 -9.76 10.51 -10.01
CA VAL A 59 -8.69 11.51 -10.02
C VAL A 59 -7.73 11.18 -11.16
N ASN A 60 -7.45 12.20 -11.97
CA ASN A 60 -6.56 12.12 -13.14
C ASN A 60 -5.26 11.36 -12.79
N LEU A 61 -4.87 10.41 -13.66
CA LEU A 61 -3.78 9.43 -13.52
C LEU A 61 -2.46 10.01 -12.96
N LEU A 62 -2.20 11.28 -13.28
CA LEU A 62 -1.04 12.06 -12.85
C LEU A 62 -0.99 12.27 -11.32
N TYR A 63 -2.12 12.58 -10.68
CA TYR A 63 -2.17 12.81 -9.24
C TYR A 63 -2.05 11.50 -8.45
N GLY A 64 -2.68 10.43 -8.93
CA GLY A 64 -2.52 9.10 -8.35
C GLY A 64 -1.06 8.63 -8.40
N ALA A 65 -0.37 8.90 -9.51
CA ALA A 65 1.05 8.58 -9.64
C ALA A 65 1.92 9.37 -8.66
N ILE A 66 1.67 10.67 -8.46
CA ILE A 66 2.39 11.50 -7.47
C ILE A 66 2.22 10.96 -6.05
N ILE A 67 0.99 10.57 -5.67
CA ILE A 67 0.70 10.01 -4.34
C ILE A 67 1.43 8.67 -4.15
N ALA A 68 1.40 7.78 -5.15
CA ALA A 68 2.13 6.51 -5.10
C ALA A 68 3.65 6.74 -4.95
N LEU A 69 4.20 7.72 -5.67
CA LEU A 69 5.61 8.08 -5.60
C LEU A 69 6.01 8.63 -4.23
N ALA A 70 5.15 9.45 -3.62
CA ALA A 70 5.36 9.98 -2.28
C ALA A 70 5.37 8.86 -1.23
N ILE A 71 4.43 7.91 -1.31
CA ILE A 71 4.39 6.73 -0.43
C ILE A 71 5.65 5.89 -0.61
N TYR A 72 6.09 5.68 -1.85
CA TYR A 72 7.29 4.91 -2.16
C TYR A 72 8.58 5.57 -1.60
N ILE A 73 8.75 6.88 -1.78
CA ILE A 73 9.90 7.63 -1.24
C ILE A 73 9.89 7.59 0.29
N TRP A 74 8.72 7.70 0.92
CA TRP A 74 8.60 7.60 2.37
C TRP A 74 9.06 6.21 2.87
N PHE A 75 8.77 5.16 2.09
CA PHE A 75 9.19 3.80 2.37
C PHE A 75 10.72 3.63 2.35
N LEU A 76 11.39 4.20 1.34
CA LEU A 76 12.86 4.17 1.23
C LEU A 76 13.57 4.85 2.42
N LYS A 77 12.87 5.72 3.13
CA LYS A 77 13.40 6.44 4.31
C LYS A 77 13.20 5.70 5.63
N ILE A 78 12.55 4.53 5.66
CA ILE A 78 12.38 3.75 6.89
C ILE A 78 13.73 3.06 7.22
N PRO A 79 14.38 3.40 8.35
CA PRO A 79 15.69 2.84 8.68
C PRO A 79 15.61 1.34 8.99
N GLU A 80 16.57 0.59 8.46
CA GLU A 80 16.66 -0.88 8.59
C GLU A 80 16.69 -1.36 10.05
N ARG A 81 17.14 -0.53 11.01
CA ARG A 81 17.11 -0.84 12.45
C ARG A 81 15.71 -1.05 13.04
N HIS A 82 14.65 -0.65 12.34
CA HIS A 82 13.28 -0.98 12.74
C HIS A 82 12.69 -2.16 11.96
N LEU A 83 13.42 -2.69 10.97
CA LEU A 83 13.04 -3.83 10.15
C LEU A 83 13.47 -5.19 10.73
N GLU A 84 14.25 -5.22 11.82
CA GLU A 84 14.44 -6.41 12.67
C GLU A 84 13.35 -6.52 13.75
#